data_AF-A0AA40R2U5-F1
#
_entry.id   AF-A0AA40R2U5-F1
#
_cell.length_a   1.000
_cell.length_b   1.000
_cell.length_c   1.000
_cell.angle_alpha   90.00
_cell.angle_beta   90.00
_cell.angle_gamma   90.00
#
_symmetry.space_group_name_H-M   'P 1'
#
loop_
_entity.id
_entity.type
_entity.pdbx_description
1 polymer ?
#
loop_
_entity_poly.entity_id
_entity_poly.type
_entity_poly.pdbx_seq_one_letter_code
_entity_poly.pdbx_strand_id
1 'polypeptide(L)'
;MAQRDILPNLVDGLKRLEYRGYDSCGVVVYRDRALARARSVDRVANLQREIAERALSGYTGIAHTRWATHGAPVTLNAHPHFLRIPRKPNAHSTLKRTPIPRLSEHAFHAQANAADVATRA
;
A
#
# COMPACT_ATOMS: atom_id res chain seq x y z
N MET A 1 -4.51 10.39 19.40
CA MET A 1 -3.68 9.27 18.90
C MET A 1 -4.37 7.98 19.31
N ALA A 2 -4.49 7.00 18.42
CA ALA A 2 -5.09 5.73 18.82
C ALA A 2 -4.17 5.06 19.86
N GLN A 3 -4.75 4.70 21.00
CA GLN A 3 -4.01 4.11 22.12
C GLN A 3 -3.90 2.58 21.99
N ARG A 4 -4.43 2.03 20.89
CA ARG A 4 -4.52 0.61 20.55
C ARG A 4 -4.19 0.40 19.07
N ASP A 5 -3.89 -0.83 18.67
CA ASP A 5 -3.69 -1.18 17.27
C ASP A 5 -4.94 -0.82 16.44
N ILE A 6 -4.75 -0.03 15.38
CA ILE A 6 -5.83 0.46 14.51
C ILE A 6 -6.13 -0.51 13.36
N LEU A 7 -5.26 -1.49 13.12
CA LEU A 7 -5.35 -2.37 11.98
C LEU A 7 -6.68 -3.16 11.90
N PRO A 8 -7.23 -3.71 13.00
CA PRO A 8 -8.54 -4.36 12.96
C PRO A 8 -9.66 -3.42 12.50
N ASN A 9 -9.66 -2.16 12.96
CA ASN A 9 -10.64 -1.16 12.57
C ASN A 9 -10.55 -0.81 11.08
N LEU A 10 -9.32 -0.70 10.55
CA LEU A 10 -9.08 -0.44 9.13
C LEU A 10 -9.61 -1.60 8.26
N VAL A 11 -9.32 -2.84 8.65
CA VAL A 11 -9.79 -4.05 7.96
C VAL A 11 -11.31 -4.14 7.99
N ASP A 12 -11.96 -3.89 9.13
CA ASP A 12 -13.41 -3.92 9.22
C ASP A 12 -14.07 -2.81 8.39
N GLY A 13 -13.42 -1.65 8.27
CA GLY A 13 -13.81 -0.61 7.32
C GLY A 13 -13.79 -1.10 5.87
N LEU A 14 -12.74 -1.83 5.46
CA LEU A 14 -12.65 -2.40 4.11
C LEU A 14 -13.72 -3.46 3.84
N LYS A 15 -14.02 -4.34 4.81
CA LYS A 15 -15.11 -5.33 4.69
C LYS A 15 -16.46 -4.66 4.42
N ARG A 16 -16.73 -3.56 5.11
CA ARG A 16 -17.97 -2.78 4.91
C ARG A 16 -18.06 -2.14 3.53
N LEU A 17 -16.96 -1.99 2.81
CA LEU A 17 -16.94 -1.45 1.45
C LEU A 17 -16.96 -2.55 0.37
N GLU A 18 -16.83 -3.82 0.76
CA GLU A 18 -16.72 -4.95 -0.16
C GLU A 18 -17.96 -5.21 -1.01
N TYR A 19 -19.14 -4.82 -0.53
CA TYR A 19 -20.38 -4.90 -1.31
C TYR A 19 -20.33 -4.07 -2.60
N ARG A 20 -19.48 -3.04 -2.68
CA ARG A 20 -19.40 -2.17 -3.86
C ARG A 20 -18.68 -2.81 -5.04
N GLY A 21 -17.93 -3.89 -4.79
CA GLY A 21 -16.98 -4.42 -5.76
C GLY A 21 -15.73 -3.55 -5.87
N TYR A 22 -14.58 -4.18 -5.83
CA TYR A 22 -13.27 -3.57 -6.05
C TYR A 22 -12.34 -4.62 -6.66
N ASP A 23 -11.29 -4.17 -7.36
CA ASP A 23 -10.29 -5.07 -7.94
C ASP A 23 -9.10 -5.31 -7.01
N SER A 24 -8.88 -4.43 -6.04
CA SER A 24 -7.79 -4.58 -5.09
C SER A 24 -8.01 -3.73 -3.85
N CYS A 25 -7.37 -4.13 -2.76
CA CYS A 25 -7.40 -3.42 -1.51
C CYS A 25 -6.05 -3.48 -0.79
N GLY A 26 -5.84 -2.59 0.18
CA GLY A 26 -4.62 -2.61 0.96
C GLY A 26 -4.65 -1.66 2.14
N VAL A 27 -3.67 -1.84 3.01
CA VAL A 27 -3.47 -1.05 4.23
C VAL A 27 -2.00 -0.73 4.40
N VAL A 28 -1.71 0.45 4.97
CA VAL A 28 -0.40 0.76 5.55
C VAL A 28 -0.60 1.22 6.99
N VAL A 29 0.26 0.76 7.87
CA VAL A 29 0.36 1.17 9.27
C VAL A 29 1.75 1.70 9.60
N TYR A 30 1.80 2.58 10.59
CA TYR A 30 3.01 3.16 11.14
C TYR A 30 3.18 2.74 12.60
N ARG A 31 4.34 2.17 12.92
CA ARG A 31 4.75 1.76 14.27
C ARG A 31 6.27 1.84 14.38
N ASP A 32 6.78 2.29 15.52
CA ASP A 32 8.21 2.26 15.84
C ASP A 32 9.12 2.87 14.76
N ARG A 33 8.69 4.00 14.17
CA ARG A 33 9.37 4.70 13.06
C ARG A 33 9.47 3.91 11.75
N ALA A 34 8.70 2.84 11.61
CA ALA A 34 8.62 2.03 10.41
C ALA A 34 7.19 2.06 9.83
N LEU A 35 7.12 2.05 8.49
CA LEU A 35 5.89 1.81 7.76
C LEU A 35 5.84 0.34 7.33
N ALA A 36 4.69 -0.29 7.52
CA ALA A 36 4.43 -1.64 7.03
C ALA A 36 3.11 -1.66 6.25
N ARG A 37 3.09 -2.38 5.13
CA ARG A 37 1.96 -2.41 4.20
C ARG A 37 1.67 -3.82 3.74
N ALA A 38 0.38 -4.16 3.64
CA ALA A 38 -0.17 -5.35 3.00
C ALA A 38 -1.12 -4.94 1.87
N ARG A 39 -1.20 -5.73 0.79
CA ARG A 39 -2.03 -5.44 -0.39
C ARG A 39 -2.49 -6.75 -1.04
N SER A 40 -3.74 -6.75 -1.51
CA SER A 40 -4.36 -7.90 -2.16
C SER A 40 -5.12 -7.45 -3.41
N VAL A 41 -5.10 -8.26 -4.47
CA VAL A 41 -5.97 -8.14 -5.67
C VAL A 41 -7.27 -8.92 -5.54
N ASP A 42 -7.46 -9.56 -4.39
CA ASP A 42 -8.65 -10.33 -4.07
C ASP A 42 -9.47 -9.64 -2.96
N ARG A 43 -10.38 -10.42 -2.39
CA ARG A 43 -11.18 -10.14 -1.19
C ARG A 43 -10.32 -9.68 -0.02
N VAL A 44 -10.93 -8.91 0.89
CA VAL A 44 -10.31 -8.47 2.15
C VAL A 44 -9.83 -9.65 3.01
N ALA A 45 -10.43 -10.83 2.87
CA ALA A 45 -9.96 -12.04 3.54
C ALA A 45 -8.50 -12.40 3.22
N ASN A 46 -8.05 -12.22 1.98
CA ASN A 46 -6.66 -12.49 1.59
C ASN A 46 -5.72 -11.44 2.19
N LEU A 47 -6.15 -10.18 2.23
CA LEU A 47 -5.42 -9.12 2.92
C LEU A 47 -5.27 -9.41 4.42
N GLN A 48 -6.32 -9.92 5.07
CA GLN A 48 -6.27 -10.32 6.49
C GLN A 48 -5.28 -11.44 6.75
N ARG A 49 -5.19 -12.42 5.86
CA ARG A 49 -4.18 -13.48 5.95
C ARG A 49 -2.76 -12.90 5.87
N GLU A 50 -2.49 -12.05 4.88
CA GLU A 50 -1.17 -11.42 4.74
C GLU A 50 -0.80 -10.59 5.98
N ILE A 51 -1.77 -9.87 6.55
CA ILE A 51 -1.61 -9.12 7.80
C ILE A 51 -1.21 -10.05 8.96
N ALA A 52 -1.89 -11.18 9.11
CA ALA A 52 -1.63 -12.15 10.17
C ALA A 52 -0.27 -12.84 9.99
N GLU A 53 0.02 -13.32 8.79
CA GLU A 53 1.29 -13.97 8.42
C GLU A 53 2.50 -13.06 8.70
N ARG A 54 2.33 -11.75 8.52
CA ARG A 54 3.39 -10.75 8.73
C ARG A 54 3.34 -10.06 10.10
N ALA A 55 2.39 -10.44 10.96
CA ALA A 55 2.15 -9.83 12.28
C ALA A 55 2.11 -8.29 12.24
N LEU A 56 1.43 -7.72 11.22
CA LEU A 56 1.35 -6.26 11.07
C LEU A 56 0.55 -5.64 12.21
N SER A 57 1.01 -4.48 12.70
CA SER A 57 0.31 -3.69 13.72
C SER A 57 0.75 -2.23 13.65
N GLY A 58 -0.09 -1.31 14.11
CA GLY A 58 0.30 0.08 14.29
C GLY A 58 -0.78 0.98 14.86
N TYR A 59 -0.36 2.14 15.37
CA TYR A 59 -1.26 3.09 16.05
C TYR A 59 -1.84 4.14 15.10
N THR A 60 -1.36 4.16 13.85
CA THR A 60 -1.80 5.07 12.80
C THR A 60 -1.68 4.36 11.47
N GLY A 61 -2.66 4.53 10.59
CA GLY A 61 -2.65 3.89 9.30
C GLY A 61 -3.76 4.39 8.38
N ILE A 62 -3.70 3.96 7.13
CA ILE A 62 -4.72 4.21 6.11
C ILE A 62 -5.06 2.90 5.40
N ALA A 63 -6.30 2.82 4.95
CA ALA A 63 -6.83 1.69 4.19
C ALA A 63 -7.45 2.20 2.88
N HIS A 64 -7.40 1.39 1.83
CA HIS A 64 -7.93 1.77 0.53
C HIS A 64 -8.52 0.57 -0.23
N THR A 65 -9.63 0.80 -0.92
CA THR A 65 -10.17 -0.07 -1.98
C THR A 65 -10.00 0.62 -3.33
N ARG A 66 -9.60 -0.11 -4.35
CA ARG A 66 -9.35 0.40 -5.70
C ARG A 66 -10.37 -0.17 -6.67
N TRP A 67 -10.80 0.65 -7.64
CA TRP A 67 -11.49 0.22 -8.84
C TRP A 67 -10.61 0.50 -10.06
N ALA A 68 -10.27 -0.53 -10.83
CA ALA A 68 -9.33 -0.46 -11.93
C ALA A 68 -9.97 0.29 -13.09
N THR A 69 -9.52 1.51 -13.33
CA THR A 69 -9.85 2.29 -14.54
C THR A 69 -8.69 2.30 -15.54
N HIS A 70 -7.47 2.12 -15.04
CA HIS A 70 -6.24 2.07 -15.83
C HIS A 70 -5.30 1.00 -15.25
N GLY A 71 -4.71 0.18 -16.12
CA GLY A 71 -3.79 -0.90 -15.73
C GLY A 71 -4.46 -2.11 -15.08
N ALA A 72 -3.82 -3.27 -15.23
CA ALA A 72 -4.34 -4.55 -14.73
C ALA A 72 -4.51 -4.57 -13.20
N PRO A 73 -5.44 -5.39 -12.67
CA PRO A 73 -5.62 -5.60 -11.23
C PRO A 73 -4.52 -6.52 -10.68
N VAL A 74 -3.32 -5.95 -10.50
CA VAL A 74 -2.14 -6.62 -9.95
C VAL A 74 -1.71 -5.96 -8.64
N THR A 75 -1.07 -6.71 -7.74
CA THR A 75 -0.68 -6.22 -6.40
C THR A 75 0.20 -4.97 -6.48
N LEU A 76 1.00 -4.81 -7.55
CA LEU A 76 1.80 -3.60 -7.78
C LEU A 76 0.93 -2.34 -7.88
N ASN A 77 -0.22 -2.42 -8.55
CA ASN A 77 -1.17 -1.34 -8.78
C ASN A 77 -2.15 -1.13 -7.62
N ALA A 78 -2.21 -2.06 -6.67
CA ALA A 78 -3.01 -1.92 -5.46
C ALA A 78 -2.46 -0.76 -4.59
N HIS A 79 -3.36 0.05 -4.05
CA HIS A 79 -3.02 1.11 -3.10
C HIS A 79 -2.93 0.52 -1.67
N PRO A 80 -2.21 1.17 -0.73
CA PRO A 80 -1.45 2.43 -0.86
C PRO A 80 -0.07 2.26 -1.53
N HIS A 81 0.40 3.29 -2.24
CA HIS A 81 1.75 3.33 -2.83
C HIS A 81 2.77 3.99 -1.90
N PHE A 82 4.02 3.53 -1.96
CA PHE A 82 5.14 4.15 -1.26
C PHE A 82 5.96 4.97 -2.25
N LEU A 83 6.17 6.24 -1.92
CA LEU A 83 7.16 7.06 -2.58
C LEU A 83 8.34 7.24 -1.61
N ARG A 84 9.51 6.72 -1.99
CA ARG A 84 10.74 6.95 -1.24
C ARG A 84 11.45 8.16 -1.82
N ILE A 85 11.32 9.30 -1.15
CA ILE A 85 12.09 10.50 -1.49
C ILE A 85 13.42 10.44 -0.73
N PRO A 86 14.58 10.48 -1.42
CA PRO A 86 15.86 10.53 -0.75
C PRO A 86 15.93 11.80 0.12
N ARG A 87 16.19 11.63 1.42
CA ARG A 87 16.41 12.76 2.33
C ARG A 87 17.81 13.31 2.08
N LYS A 88 17.92 14.61 1.76
CA LYS A 88 19.22 15.29 1.81
C LYS A 88 19.66 15.40 3.28
N PRO A 89 20.91 15.05 3.62
CA PRO A 89 21.36 14.90 5.01
C PRO A 89 21.17 16.16 5.88
N ASN A 90 21.11 17.37 5.29
CA ASN A 90 21.06 18.64 6.02
C ASN A 90 19.87 19.54 5.62
N ALA A 91 18.79 18.98 5.06
CA ALA A 91 17.62 19.78 4.75
C ALA A 91 16.79 20.04 6.01
N HIS A 92 16.91 21.25 6.58
CA HIS A 92 15.88 21.78 7.48
C HIS A 92 14.54 21.71 6.75
N SER A 93 13.49 21.25 7.44
CA SER A 93 12.12 21.03 6.95
C SER A 93 11.40 22.32 6.52
N THR A 94 12.03 23.11 5.67
CA THR A 94 11.32 24.10 4.86
C THR A 94 10.76 23.35 3.66
N LEU A 95 9.44 23.42 3.47
CA LEU A 95 8.75 23.02 2.25
C LEU A 95 9.19 23.94 1.09
N LYS A 96 10.48 23.88 0.72
CA LYS A 96 10.94 24.46 -0.53
C LYS A 96 10.41 23.54 -1.61
N ARG A 97 9.57 24.08 -2.50
CA ARG A 97 9.08 23.43 -3.73
C ARG A 97 10.28 23.00 -4.56
N THR A 98 10.82 21.84 -4.26
CA THR A 98 11.88 21.23 -5.05
C THR A 98 11.16 20.55 -6.21
N PRO A 99 11.52 20.83 -7.47
CA PRO A 99 10.86 20.19 -8.61
C PRO A 99 10.94 18.67 -8.46
N ILE A 100 9.78 18.00 -8.52
CA ILE A 100 9.75 16.54 -8.59
C ILE A 100 10.45 16.17 -9.90
N PRO A 101 11.54 15.37 -9.88
CA PRO A 101 12.20 14.97 -11.11
C PRO A 101 11.20 14.25 -12.00
N ARG A 102 11.05 14.72 -13.24
CA ARG A 102 10.20 14.09 -14.25
C ARG A 102 10.79 12.70 -14.50
N LEU A 103 10.12 11.66 -14.01
CA LEU A 103 10.50 10.28 -14.32
C LEU A 103 10.46 10.12 -15.84
N SER A 104 11.53 9.62 -16.44
CA SER A 104 11.53 9.27 -17.87
C SER A 104 10.50 8.15 -18.08
N GLU A 105 9.80 8.19 -19.22
CA GLU A 105 8.70 7.24 -19.54
C GLU A 105 9.15 5.76 -19.43
N HIS A 106 10.43 5.49 -19.62
CA HIS A 106 11.04 4.16 -19.49
C HIS A 106 10.99 3.55 -18.08
N ALA A 107 10.85 4.35 -17.02
CA ALA A 107 10.83 3.82 -15.64
C ALA A 107 9.52 3.10 -15.29
N PHE A 108 8.43 3.35 -16.02
CA PHE A 108 7.10 2.80 -15.71
C PHE A 108 6.90 1.37 -16.24
N HIS A 109 7.60 0.98 -17.31
CA HIS A 109 7.35 -0.28 -18.02
C HIS A 109 8.19 -1.48 -17.56
N ALA A 110 9.26 -1.28 -16.79
CA ALA A 110 10.22 -2.35 -16.46
C ALA A 110 9.84 -3.25 -15.27
N GLN A 111 8.70 -3.02 -14.58
CA GLN A 111 8.40 -3.69 -13.30
C GLN A 111 7.19 -4.64 -13.33
N ALA A 112 6.63 -4.94 -14.52
CA ALA A 112 5.42 -5.75 -14.64
C ALA A 112 5.65 -7.28 -14.72
N ASN A 113 6.87 -7.79 -14.94
CA ASN A 113 7.06 -9.18 -15.37
C ASN A 113 7.89 -10.10 -14.44
N ALA A 114 8.20 -9.72 -13.20
CA ALA A 114 9.13 -10.52 -12.37
C ALA A 114 8.53 -11.23 -11.14
N ALA A 115 7.27 -10.98 -10.77
CA ALA A 115 6.73 -11.46 -9.48
C ALA A 115 5.60 -12.51 -9.53
N ASP A 116 5.05 -12.84 -10.70
CA ASP A 116 3.85 -13.72 -10.82
C ASP A 116 4.10 -15.14 -11.37
N VAL A 117 5.37 -15.58 -11.48
CA VAL A 117 5.69 -16.95 -11.96
C VAL A 117 5.96 -17.94 -10.81
N ALA A 118 6.02 -17.52 -9.55
CA ALA A 118 6.44 -18.38 -8.44
C ALA A 118 5.31 -19.07 -7.63
N THR A 119 4.04 -18.99 -8.05
CA THR A 119 2.92 -19.61 -7.29
C THR A 119 2.01 -20.50 -8.14
N ARG A 120 2.59 -21.21 -9.10
CA ARG A 120 1.96 -22.40 -9.73
C ARG A 120 3.02 -23.47 -9.99
N ALA A 121 3.27 -24.29 -8.98
CA ALA A 121 3.83 -25.63 -9.09
C ALA A 121 3.19 -26.47 -7.97
#